data_AF-A0A939KSD5-F1
#
_entry.id   AF-A0A939KSD5-F1
#
_cell.length_a   1.000
_cell.length_b   1.000
_cell.length_c   1.000
_cell.angle_alpha   90.00
_cell.angle_beta   90.00
_cell.angle_gamma   90.00
#
_symmetry.space_group_name_H-M   'P 1'
#
loop_
_entity.id
_entity.type
_entity.pdbx_description
1 polymer ?
#
loop_
_entity_poly.entity_id
_entity_poly.type
_entity_poly.pdbx_seq_one_letter_code
_entity_poly.pdbx_strand_id
1 'polypeptide(L)'
;MKIRCIANTGDRLPENYLDPRVGYTKELKFPLTIGKEYAVYALYTWQGEVWYYICDDNYIYYPQENPAPLFEVVDSRVSQYWQIEIAENGLLTMAFTEWFYQPYFYDKLTDKEEAEVEFFAQVKDLMDAEFKSQESYQEMGEIACKF
;
A
#
# COMPACT_ATOMS: atom_id res chain seq x y z
N MET A 1 -6.80 -0.93 -5.25
CA MET A 1 -5.62 -1.58 -5.88
C MET A 1 -5.09 -2.70 -4.99
N LYS A 2 -4.76 -3.86 -5.57
CA LYS A 2 -4.02 -4.95 -4.91
C LYS A 2 -2.72 -5.25 -5.65
N ILE A 3 -1.71 -5.58 -4.87
CA ILE A 3 -0.37 -5.95 -5.35
C ILE A 3 0.05 -7.29 -4.75
N ARG A 4 0.88 -8.04 -5.46
CA ARG A 4 1.49 -9.29 -4.97
C ARG A 4 2.98 -9.11 -4.81
N CYS A 5 3.51 -9.50 -3.65
CA CYS A 5 4.94 -9.45 -3.39
C CYS A 5 5.69 -10.46 -4.26
N ILE A 6 6.67 -9.99 -5.04
CA ILE A 6 7.53 -10.82 -5.90
C ILE A 6 8.97 -10.90 -5.36
N ALA A 7 9.32 -10.01 -4.44
CA ALA A 7 10.63 -9.90 -3.82
C ALA A 7 10.50 -9.23 -2.45
N ASN A 8 11.38 -9.55 -1.51
CA ASN A 8 11.38 -8.94 -0.18
C ASN A 8 12.77 -8.49 0.29
N THR A 9 13.69 -8.32 -0.66
CA THR A 9 15.09 -7.95 -0.41
C THR A 9 15.51 -6.80 -1.31
N GLY A 10 16.40 -5.94 -0.80
CA GLY A 10 16.86 -4.74 -1.51
C GLY A 10 17.66 -5.03 -2.79
N ASP A 11 18.23 -6.23 -2.95
CA ASP A 11 18.93 -6.65 -4.17
C ASP A 11 18.04 -6.69 -5.42
N ARG A 12 16.72 -6.70 -5.21
CA ARG A 12 15.70 -6.63 -6.26
C ARG A 12 15.27 -5.20 -6.57
N LEU A 13 15.72 -4.22 -5.81
CA LEU A 13 15.43 -2.81 -6.05
C LEU A 13 16.35 -2.24 -7.15
N PRO A 14 15.82 -1.33 -7.99
CA PRO A 14 16.66 -0.48 -8.82
C PRO A 14 17.64 0.36 -7.99
N GLU A 15 18.80 0.72 -8.55
CA GLU A 15 19.85 1.45 -7.83
C GLU A 15 19.38 2.81 -7.27
N ASN A 16 18.39 3.46 -7.87
CA ASN A 16 17.89 4.73 -7.36
C ASN A 16 17.17 4.58 -6.01
N TYR A 17 16.50 3.44 -5.76
CA TYR A 17 15.87 3.13 -4.47
C TYR A 17 16.88 2.79 -3.37
N LEU A 18 18.16 2.64 -3.70
CA LEU A 18 19.21 2.27 -2.75
C LEU A 18 19.89 3.53 -2.23
N ASP A 19 19.85 3.71 -0.92
CA ASP A 19 20.62 4.71 -0.21
C ASP A 19 21.17 4.13 1.10
N PRO A 20 22.43 3.63 1.08
CA PRO A 20 23.07 3.08 2.27
C PRO A 20 23.17 4.03 3.46
N ARG A 21 23.06 5.35 3.25
CA ARG A 21 23.14 6.34 4.33
C ARG A 21 21.91 6.33 5.22
N VAL A 22 20.77 5.89 4.69
CA VAL A 22 19.48 5.80 5.38
C VAL A 22 18.99 4.35 5.51
N GLY A 23 19.86 3.37 5.24
CA GLY A 23 19.60 1.95 5.50
C GLY A 23 19.00 1.15 4.33
N TYR A 24 18.73 1.77 3.18
CA TYR A 24 18.27 1.09 1.98
C TYR A 24 19.46 0.47 1.23
N THR A 25 19.83 -0.75 1.59
CA THR A 25 20.91 -1.53 0.95
C THR A 25 20.38 -2.77 0.23
N LYS A 26 21.24 -3.44 -0.54
CA LYS A 26 20.87 -4.69 -1.23
C LYS A 26 20.56 -5.83 -0.26
N GLU A 27 21.10 -5.77 0.94
CA GLU A 27 20.92 -6.79 1.99
C GLU A 27 19.69 -6.53 2.87
N LEU A 28 19.07 -5.34 2.75
CA LEU A 28 17.87 -4.98 3.52
C LEU A 28 16.76 -6.00 3.22
N LYS A 29 16.15 -6.52 4.28
CA LYS A 29 14.96 -7.37 4.20
C LYS A 29 13.74 -6.58 4.63
N PHE A 30 12.73 -6.60 3.78
CA PHE A 30 11.43 -6.02 4.06
C PHE A 30 10.53 -7.05 4.75
N PRO A 31 9.64 -6.64 5.67
CA PRO A 31 8.68 -7.51 6.33
C PRO A 31 7.54 -7.91 5.38
N LEU A 32 7.89 -8.61 4.30
CA LEU A 32 7.01 -9.02 3.23
C LEU A 32 7.14 -10.51 2.95
N THR A 33 6.02 -11.16 2.69
CA THR A 33 5.91 -12.56 2.31
C THR A 33 5.77 -12.65 0.79
N ILE A 34 6.76 -13.25 0.13
CA ILE A 34 6.70 -13.48 -1.33
C ILE A 34 5.46 -14.32 -1.67
N GLY A 35 4.72 -13.89 -2.70
CA GLY A 35 3.47 -14.48 -3.15
C GLY A 35 2.21 -13.99 -2.41
N LYS A 36 2.35 -13.31 -1.26
CA LYS A 36 1.23 -12.72 -0.54
C LYS A 36 0.74 -11.47 -1.26
N GLU A 37 -0.59 -11.30 -1.27
CA GLU A 37 -1.24 -10.12 -1.81
C GLU A 37 -1.52 -9.10 -0.70
N TYR A 38 -1.35 -7.82 -1.04
CA TYR A 38 -1.51 -6.69 -0.14
C TYR A 38 -2.44 -5.67 -0.80
N ALA A 39 -3.34 -5.07 0.00
CA ALA A 39 -4.09 -3.89 -0.40
C ALA A 39 -3.19 -2.65 -0.27
N VAL A 40 -3.29 -1.74 -1.24
CA VAL A 40 -2.59 -0.45 -1.22
C VAL A 40 -3.54 0.60 -0.67
N TYR A 41 -3.16 1.25 0.43
CA TYR A 41 -3.98 2.26 1.09
C TYR A 41 -3.65 3.68 0.63
N ALA A 42 -2.38 3.92 0.28
CA ALA A 42 -1.91 5.13 -0.36
C ALA A 42 -0.67 4.84 -1.21
N LEU A 43 -0.31 5.76 -2.09
CA LEU A 43 0.96 5.75 -2.80
C LEU A 43 1.48 7.17 -2.97
N TYR A 44 2.79 7.31 -3.10
CA TYR A 44 3.39 8.59 -3.42
C TYR A 44 4.59 8.43 -4.34
N THR A 45 4.99 9.53 -4.96
CA THR A 45 6.22 9.63 -5.72
C THR A 45 7.28 10.40 -4.95
N TRP A 46 8.52 9.94 -4.95
CA TRP A 46 9.67 10.67 -4.41
C TRP A 46 10.90 10.43 -5.28
N GLN A 47 11.56 11.49 -5.75
CA GLN A 47 12.76 11.39 -6.62
C GLN A 47 12.58 10.47 -7.86
N GLY A 48 11.35 10.39 -8.41
CA GLY A 48 11.02 9.52 -9.54
C GLY A 48 10.69 8.08 -9.18
N GLU A 49 10.60 7.77 -7.89
CA GLU A 49 10.27 6.46 -7.32
C GLU A 49 8.83 6.43 -6.85
N VAL A 50 8.18 5.28 -7.00
CA VAL A 50 6.86 5.01 -6.43
C VAL A 50 7.00 4.18 -5.16
N TRP A 51 6.27 4.59 -4.13
CA TRP A 51 6.18 3.94 -2.84
C TRP A 51 4.73 3.64 -2.51
N TYR A 52 4.46 2.45 -1.97
CA TYR A 52 3.13 2.01 -1.55
C TYR A 52 3.02 1.98 -0.04
N TYR A 53 1.95 2.55 0.51
CA TYR A 53 1.54 2.34 1.89
C TYR A 53 0.67 1.09 1.97
N ILE A 54 1.18 0.05 2.62
CA ILE A 54 0.50 -1.25 2.80
C ILE A 54 0.52 -1.70 4.26
N CYS A 55 -0.44 -2.54 4.65
CA CYS A 55 -0.36 -3.29 5.90
C CYS A 55 0.53 -4.52 5.68
N ASP A 56 1.85 -4.37 5.91
CA ASP A 56 2.85 -5.41 5.73
C ASP A 56 2.79 -6.51 6.82
N ASP A 57 3.77 -7.42 6.86
CA ASP A 57 3.75 -8.53 7.83
C ASP A 57 4.04 -8.09 9.28
N ASN A 58 4.55 -6.87 9.46
CA ASN A 58 4.74 -6.22 10.77
C ASN A 58 3.57 -5.28 11.11
N TYR A 59 2.49 -5.28 10.33
CA TYR A 59 1.35 -4.41 10.54
C TYR A 59 0.83 -4.46 12.00
N ILE A 60 0.65 -3.28 12.57
CA ILE A 60 0.05 -3.08 13.89
C ILE A 60 -1.29 -2.35 13.78
N TYR A 61 -1.29 -1.10 13.34
CA TYR A 61 -2.51 -0.27 13.22
C TYR A 61 -2.41 0.84 12.16
N TYR A 62 -1.33 0.89 11.38
CA TYR A 62 -1.14 1.84 10.29
C TYR A 62 -0.34 1.21 9.14
N PRO A 63 -0.48 1.70 7.90
CA PRO A 63 0.22 1.14 6.76
C PRO A 63 1.65 1.67 6.70
N GLN A 64 2.60 0.83 6.27
CA GLN A 64 4.02 1.16 6.11
C GLN A 64 4.36 1.39 4.64
N GLU A 65 5.25 2.34 4.39
CA GLU A 65 5.79 2.55 3.04
C GLU A 65 6.69 1.38 2.62
N ASN A 66 6.47 0.89 1.40
CA ASN A 66 7.24 -0.18 0.80
C ASN A 66 7.54 0.16 -0.67
N PRO A 67 8.74 -0.18 -1.19
CA PRO A 67 9.11 0.13 -2.56
C PRO A 67 8.22 -0.59 -3.57
N ALA A 68 7.65 0.13 -4.52
CA ALA A 68 6.82 -0.47 -5.57
C ALA A 68 7.49 -1.61 -6.39
N PRO A 69 8.80 -1.59 -6.69
CA PRO A 69 9.46 -2.65 -7.47
C PRO A 69 9.47 -4.04 -6.82
N LEU A 70 9.16 -4.13 -5.53
CA LEU A 70 9.03 -5.42 -4.83
C LEU A 70 7.74 -6.17 -5.15
N PHE A 71 6.85 -5.55 -5.93
CA PHE A 71 5.51 -6.08 -6.19
C PHE A 71 5.13 -6.06 -7.67
N GLU A 72 4.19 -6.94 -8.02
CA GLU A 72 3.42 -6.86 -9.25
C GLU A 72 1.97 -6.42 -8.95
N VAL A 73 1.34 -5.69 -9.86
CA VAL A 73 -0.07 -5.28 -9.72
C VAL A 73 -0.96 -6.43 -10.15
N VAL A 74 -1.82 -6.91 -9.24
CA VAL A 74 -2.79 -7.99 -9.52
C VAL A 74 -4.22 -7.49 -9.67
N ASP A 75 -4.51 -6.31 -9.11
CA ASP A 75 -5.75 -5.58 -9.33
C ASP A 75 -5.44 -4.09 -9.44
N SER A 76 -5.60 -3.54 -10.65
CA SER A 76 -5.29 -2.14 -10.99
C SER A 76 -6.43 -1.16 -10.75
N ARG A 77 -7.57 -1.60 -10.19
CA ARG A 77 -8.68 -0.70 -9.87
C ARG A 77 -8.24 0.31 -8.80
N VAL A 78 -8.47 1.58 -9.08
CA VAL A 78 -8.32 2.68 -8.12
C VAL A 78 -9.44 2.58 -7.09
N SER A 79 -9.12 2.72 -5.81
CA SER A 79 -10.13 2.73 -4.76
C SER A 79 -11.06 3.93 -4.91
N GLN A 80 -12.35 3.76 -4.62
CA GLN A 80 -13.30 4.87 -4.64
C GLN A 80 -13.03 5.90 -3.52
N TYR A 81 -12.23 5.51 -2.52
CA TYR A 81 -11.84 6.37 -1.41
C TYR A 81 -10.59 7.19 -1.71
N TRP A 82 -9.85 6.88 -2.78
CA TRP A 82 -8.65 7.63 -3.16
C TRP A 82 -8.99 9.00 -3.74
N GLN A 83 -8.22 9.98 -3.30
CA GLN A 83 -8.03 11.27 -3.95
C GLN A 83 -6.59 11.38 -4.45
N ILE A 84 -6.35 12.33 -5.37
CA ILE A 84 -5.03 12.61 -5.92
C ILE A 84 -4.68 14.05 -5.59
N GLU A 85 -3.50 14.25 -5.02
CA GLU A 85 -2.91 15.57 -4.84
C GLU A 85 -1.54 15.63 -5.52
N ILE A 86 -1.26 16.77 -6.14
CA ILE A 86 0.07 17.10 -6.66
C ILE A 86 0.53 18.31 -5.85
N ALA A 87 1.53 18.12 -5.00
CA ALA A 87 2.09 19.19 -4.19
C ALA A 87 2.77 20.25 -5.08
N GLU A 88 3.02 21.45 -4.55
CA GLU A 88 3.64 22.55 -5.32
C GLU A 88 5.01 22.19 -5.92
N ASN A 89 5.73 21.25 -5.29
CA ASN A 89 7.00 20.72 -5.77
C ASN A 89 6.86 19.61 -6.83
N GLY A 90 5.64 19.30 -7.26
CA GLY A 90 5.33 18.32 -8.29
C GLY A 90 5.23 16.87 -7.81
N LEU A 91 5.34 16.61 -6.51
CA LEU A 91 5.18 15.25 -5.97
C LEU A 91 3.71 14.83 -6.00
N LEU A 92 3.44 13.66 -6.56
CA LEU A 92 2.13 13.04 -6.60
C LEU A 92 1.93 12.18 -5.35
N THR A 93 0.77 12.32 -4.73
CA THR A 93 0.27 11.44 -3.67
C THR A 93 -1.16 11.01 -4.01
N MET A 94 -1.46 9.73 -3.82
CA MET A 94 -2.83 9.23 -3.84
C MET A 94 -3.12 8.58 -2.49
N ALA A 95 -4.16 9.04 -1.81
CA ALA A 95 -4.54 8.57 -0.48
C ALA A 95 -6.03 8.83 -0.23
N PHE A 96 -6.58 8.37 0.89
CA PHE A 96 -7.94 8.73 1.28
C PHE A 96 -8.04 10.20 1.73
N THR A 97 -9.25 10.76 1.64
CA THR A 97 -9.55 12.19 1.86
C THR A 97 -8.87 12.78 3.11
N GLU A 98 -9.00 12.13 4.26
CA GLU A 98 -8.53 12.62 5.54
C GLU A 98 -7.02 12.73 5.62
N TRP A 99 -6.29 11.96 4.82
CA TRP A 99 -4.83 12.09 4.70
C TRP A 99 -4.42 13.50 4.26
N PHE A 100 -5.21 14.13 3.41
CA PHE A 100 -4.92 15.46 2.86
C PHE A 100 -5.51 16.59 3.71
N TYR A 101 -6.75 16.40 4.19
CA TYR A 101 -7.50 17.49 4.83
C TYR A 101 -7.37 17.55 6.35
N GLN A 102 -6.90 16.48 7.01
CA GLN A 102 -6.60 16.52 8.44
C GLN A 102 -5.11 16.84 8.64
N PRO A 103 -4.77 17.96 9.28
CA PRO A 103 -3.38 18.32 9.52
C PRO A 103 -2.65 17.24 10.31
N TYR A 104 -1.49 16.82 9.77
CA TYR A 104 -0.61 15.80 10.36
C TYR A 104 -1.32 14.46 10.60
N PHE A 105 -2.30 14.10 9.75
CA PHE A 105 -3.06 12.85 9.92
C PHE A 105 -2.13 11.64 10.10
N TYR A 106 -1.18 11.46 9.20
CA TYR A 106 -0.29 10.29 9.24
C TYR A 106 0.63 10.31 10.47
N ASP A 107 1.16 11.48 10.86
CA ASP A 107 2.00 11.61 12.05
C ASP A 107 1.21 11.23 13.32
N LYS A 108 0.00 11.79 13.48
CA LYS A 108 -0.89 11.46 14.60
C LYS A 108 -1.32 10.00 14.62
N LEU A 109 -1.58 9.43 13.43
CA LEU A 109 -1.83 8.00 13.30
C LEU A 109 -0.63 7.20 13.83
N THR A 110 0.61 7.55 13.44
CA THR A 110 1.82 6.87 13.95
C THR A 110 2.09 7.11 15.43
N ASP A 111 1.65 8.25 15.97
CA ASP A 111 1.73 8.60 17.39
C ASP A 111 0.65 7.92 18.26
N LYS A 112 -0.23 7.11 17.65
CA LYS A 112 -1.33 6.37 18.29
C LYS A 112 -2.43 7.27 18.85
N GLU A 113 -2.66 8.42 18.24
CA GLU A 113 -3.82 9.23 18.58
C GLU A 113 -5.10 8.45 18.25
N GLU A 114 -5.99 8.31 19.24
CA GLU A 114 -7.12 7.38 19.20
C GLU A 114 -8.04 7.64 18.00
N ALA A 115 -8.32 8.91 17.70
CA ALA A 115 -9.20 9.30 16.61
C ALA A 115 -8.66 8.88 15.24
N GLU A 116 -7.37 9.09 14.97
CA GLU A 116 -6.73 8.75 13.71
C GLU A 116 -6.58 7.22 13.55
N VAL A 117 -6.30 6.50 14.64
CA VAL A 117 -6.24 5.03 14.65
C VAL A 117 -7.61 4.43 14.34
N GLU A 118 -8.67 4.88 15.02
CA GLU A 118 -10.03 4.42 14.76
C GLU A 118 -10.48 4.76 13.34
N PHE A 119 -10.14 5.96 12.87
CA PHE A 119 -10.47 6.39 11.52
C PHE A 119 -9.79 5.52 10.45
N PHE A 120 -8.47 5.27 10.60
CA PHE A 120 -7.75 4.42 9.65
C PHE A 120 -8.30 3.00 9.63
N ALA A 121 -8.66 2.43 10.79
CA ALA A 121 -9.27 1.11 10.86
C ALA A 121 -10.56 1.02 10.04
N GLN A 122 -11.42 2.05 10.10
CA GLN A 122 -12.65 2.12 9.31
C GLN A 122 -12.36 2.22 7.80
N VAL A 123 -11.45 3.11 7.39
CA VAL A 123 -11.07 3.25 5.97
C VAL A 123 -10.44 1.97 5.44
N LYS A 124 -9.58 1.33 6.23
CA LYS A 124 -8.98 0.05 5.89
C LYS A 124 -10.05 -1.00 5.60
N ASP A 125 -11.05 -1.15 6.46
CA ASP A 125 -12.13 -2.13 6.26
C ASP A 125 -12.95 -1.84 4.99
N LEU A 126 -13.23 -0.56 4.72
CA LEU A 126 -13.94 -0.12 3.52
C LEU A 126 -13.15 -0.42 2.24
N MET A 127 -11.86 -0.12 2.23
CA MET A 127 -10.99 -0.39 1.09
C MET A 127 -10.76 -1.88 0.88
N ASP A 128 -10.58 -2.66 1.94
CA ASP A 128 -10.43 -4.12 1.85
C ASP A 128 -11.68 -4.80 1.28
N ALA A 129 -12.87 -4.25 1.59
CA ALA A 129 -14.14 -4.76 1.08
C ALA A 129 -14.29 -4.62 -0.45
N GLU A 130 -13.56 -3.69 -1.11
CA GLU A 130 -13.57 -3.54 -2.57
C GLU A 130 -13.11 -4.81 -3.30
N PHE A 131 -12.30 -5.64 -2.63
CA PHE A 131 -11.72 -6.86 -3.20
C PHE A 131 -12.51 -8.13 -2.87
N LYS A 132 -13.25 -8.15 -1.76
CA LYS A 132 -14.12 -9.29 -1.37
C LYS A 132 -15.26 -9.54 -2.36
N SER A 133 -15.63 -8.51 -3.13
CA SER A 133 -16.63 -8.61 -4.19
C SER A 133 -16.21 -9.51 -5.36
N GLN A 134 -14.96 -9.98 -5.44
CA GLN A 134 -14.45 -10.79 -6.56
C GLN A 134 -14.23 -12.27 -6.25
N GLU A 135 -13.86 -12.64 -5.02
CA GLU A 135 -13.67 -14.05 -4.63
C GLU A 135 -14.95 -14.86 -4.84
N SER A 136 -16.11 -14.26 -4.55
CA SER A 136 -17.42 -14.89 -4.72
C SER A 136 -17.81 -15.12 -6.19
N TYR A 137 -17.38 -14.28 -7.13
CA TYR A 137 -17.69 -14.46 -8.56
C TYR A 137 -16.72 -15.43 -9.25
N GLN A 138 -15.46 -15.47 -8.82
CA GLN A 138 -14.49 -16.45 -9.33
C GLN A 138 -14.81 -17.87 -8.82
N GLU A 139 -15.19 -18.05 -7.54
CA GLU A 139 -15.67 -19.34 -7.02
C GLU A 139 -16.95 -19.83 -7.73
N MET A 140 -17.92 -18.94 -7.98
CA MET A 140 -19.12 -19.31 -8.72
C MET A 140 -18.83 -19.70 -10.19
N GLY A 141 -17.87 -19.03 -10.84
CA GLY A 141 -17.46 -19.35 -12.21
C GLY A 141 -16.74 -20.70 -12.35
N GLU A 142 -15.88 -21.06 -11.38
CA GLU A 142 -15.19 -22.35 -11.36
C GLU A 142 -16.13 -23.53 -11.05
N ILE A 143 -17.15 -23.33 -10.19
CA ILE A 143 -18.18 -24.33 -9.93
C ILE A 143 -19.04 -24.55 -11.19
N ALA A 144 -19.39 -23.49 -11.90
CA ALA A 144 -20.22 -23.56 -13.11
C ALA A 144 -19.52 -24.27 -14.29
N CYS A 145 -18.19 -24.26 -14.37
CA CYS A 145 -17.42 -24.94 -15.42
C CYS A 145 -17.09 -26.42 -15.10
N LYS A 146 -17.53 -26.96 -13.96
CA LYS A 146 -17.29 -28.37 -13.56
C LYS A 146 -18.49 -29.30 -13.81
N PHE A 147 -19.49 -28.87 -14.57
CA PHE A 147 -20.68 -29.66 -14.93
C PHE A 147 -20.87 -29.80 -16.43
#